data_AF-A0A2W4PF50-F1
#
_entry.id   AF-A0A2W4PF50-F1
#
_cell.length_a   1.000
_cell.length_b   1.000
_cell.length_c   1.000
_cell.angle_alpha   90.00
_cell.angle_beta   90.00
_cell.angle_gamma   90.00
#
_symmetry.space_group_name_H-M   'P 1'
#
loop_
_entity.id
_entity.type
_entity.pdbx_description
1 polymer ?
#
loop_
_entity_poly.entity_id
_entity_poly.type
_entity_poly.pdbx_seq_one_letter_code
_entity_poly.pdbx_strand_id
1 'polypeptide(L)' 'MEDASKLKWEGRWDQVKGKAREMWGELTDDDVDVAEGNVEQLIGKIKERTGETAETIRERLSRLSD' A
#
# COMPACT_ATOMS: atom_id res chain seq x y z
N MET A 1 -9.73 21.11 1.11
CA MET A 1 -8.28 20.81 0.92
C MET A 1 -8.14 19.31 1.09
N GLU A 2 -8.43 18.55 0.03
CA GLU A 2 -8.52 17.08 0.05
C GLU A 2 -7.86 16.50 -1.21
N ASP A 3 -6.73 17.04 -1.68
CA ASP A 3 -6.13 16.59 -2.95
C ASP A 3 -4.60 16.40 -2.90
N ALA A 4 -3.94 16.75 -1.78
CA ALA A 4 -2.47 16.64 -1.69
C ALA A 4 -1.97 15.20 -1.49
N SER A 5 -2.84 14.29 -1.02
CA SER A 5 -2.45 12.92 -0.67
C SER A 5 -2.51 11.96 -1.86
N LYS A 6 -3.32 12.25 -2.88
CA LYS A 6 -3.51 11.36 -4.04
C LYS A 6 -2.34 11.44 -5.02
N LEU A 7 -1.82 12.65 -5.25
CA LEU A 7 -0.75 12.93 -6.22
C LEU A 7 0.66 12.41 -5.81
N LYS A 8 0.93 12.20 -4.51
CA LYS A 8 2.27 11.70 -4.09
C LYS A 8 2.51 10.23 -4.45
N TRP A 9 1.45 9.45 -4.65
CA TRP A 9 1.55 8.00 -4.76
C TRP A 9 1.49 7.55 -6.22
N GLU A 10 0.83 8.28 -7.11
CA GLU A 10 0.69 7.90 -8.53
C GLU A 10 2.05 7.76 -9.23
N GLY A 11 3.02 8.64 -8.95
CA GLY A 11 4.37 8.56 -9.54
C GLY A 11 5.31 7.57 -8.83
N ARG A 12 4.96 7.09 -7.63
CA ARG A 12 5.80 6.21 -6.79
C ARG A 12 5.10 4.87 -6.49
N TRP A 13 3.98 4.59 -7.14
CA TRP A 13 3.13 3.44 -6.86
C TRP A 13 3.89 2.12 -6.97
N ASP A 14 4.72 2.00 -8.00
CA ASP A 14 5.54 0.81 -8.23
C ASP A 14 6.55 0.55 -7.09
N GLN A 15 7.15 1.61 -6.55
CA GLN A 15 8.04 1.53 -5.39
C GLN A 15 7.28 1.17 -4.11
N VAL A 16 6.06 1.69 -3.94
CA VAL A 16 5.18 1.35 -2.82
C VAL A 16 4.81 -0.13 -2.88
N LYS A 17 4.40 -0.64 -4.05
CA LYS A 17 4.12 -2.07 -4.28
C LYS A 17 5.34 -2.94 -3.96
N GLY A 18 6.53 -2.57 -4.45
CA GLY A 18 7.76 -3.32 -4.19
C GLY A 18 8.13 -3.39 -2.72
N LYS A 19 8.11 -2.25 -2.02
CA LYS A 19 8.42 -2.19 -0.59
C LYS A 19 7.33 -2.86 0.28
N ALA A 20 6.06 -2.76 -0.10
CA ALA A 20 4.99 -3.47 0.58
C ALA A 20 5.22 -4.99 0.49
N ARG A 21 5.57 -5.49 -0.70
CA ARG A 21 5.90 -6.91 -0.89
C ARG A 21 7.09 -7.35 -0.04
N GLU A 22 8.10 -6.50 0.09
CA GLU A 22 9.27 -6.76 0.94
C GLU A 22 8.91 -6.81 2.45
N MET A 23 8.09 -5.86 2.92
CA MET A 23 7.67 -5.81 4.33
C MET A 23 6.73 -6.94 4.73
N TRP A 24 5.78 -7.27 3.85
CA TRP A 24 4.77 -8.29 4.07
C TRP A 24 5.03 -9.44 3.10
N GLY A 25 6.16 -10.14 3.20
CA GLY A 25 6.59 -11.19 2.24
C GLY A 25 5.59 -12.28 1.84
N GLU A 26 4.40 -12.29 2.44
CA GLU A 26 3.19 -13.03 2.07
C GLU A 26 2.37 -12.41 0.93
N LEU A 27 2.56 -11.13 0.59
CA LEU A 27 1.86 -10.45 -0.50
C LEU A 27 2.44 -10.89 -1.84
N THR A 28 1.57 -11.26 -2.77
CA THR A 28 1.96 -11.59 -4.13
C THR A 28 1.92 -10.36 -5.04
N ASP A 29 2.49 -10.49 -6.24
CA ASP A 29 2.38 -9.47 -7.29
C ASP A 29 0.92 -9.10 -7.54
N ASP A 30 0.05 -10.11 -7.63
CA ASP A 30 -1.38 -9.96 -7.87
C ASP A 30 -2.08 -9.15 -6.76
N ASP A 31 -1.73 -9.38 -5.48
CA ASP A 31 -2.32 -8.66 -4.35
C ASP A 31 -2.01 -7.15 -4.38
N VAL A 32 -0.80 -6.79 -4.82
CA VAL A 32 -0.37 -5.39 -4.90
C VAL A 32 -0.73 -4.73 -6.23
N ASP A 33 -0.92 -5.52 -7.29
CA ASP A 33 -1.26 -5.02 -8.63
C ASP A 33 -2.75 -4.70 -8.78
N VAL A 34 -3.64 -5.50 -8.17
CA VAL A 34 -5.09 -5.25 -8.10
C VAL A 34 -5.42 -3.87 -7.51
N ALA A 35 -4.50 -3.30 -6.74
CA ALA A 35 -4.74 -2.03 -6.12
C ALA A 35 -4.72 -0.83 -7.09
N GLU A 36 -4.41 -0.95 -8.40
CA GLU A 36 -4.60 0.07 -9.46
C GLU A 36 -4.34 1.54 -9.03
N GLY A 37 -3.27 1.81 -8.27
CA GLY A 37 -2.94 3.17 -7.79
C GLY A 37 -3.75 3.66 -6.58
N ASN A 38 -4.58 2.80 -5.99
CA ASN A 38 -5.41 3.08 -4.83
C ASN A 38 -4.84 2.39 -3.57
N VAL A 39 -4.25 3.20 -2.69
CA VAL A 39 -3.74 2.78 -1.37
C VAL A 39 -4.80 2.08 -0.52
N GLU A 40 -6.08 2.44 -0.62
CA GLU A 40 -7.14 1.82 0.20
C GLU A 40 -7.43 0.38 -0.22
N GLN A 41 -7.37 0.10 -1.53
CA GLN A 41 -7.48 -1.27 -2.05
C GLN A 41 -6.31 -2.13 -1.56
N LEU A 42 -5.09 -1.57 -1.63
CA LEU A 42 -3.90 -2.22 -1.11
C LEU A 42 -4.03 -2.54 0.38
N ILE A 43 -4.50 -1.58 1.19
CA ILE A 43 -4.72 -1.80 2.63
C ILE A 43 -5.75 -2.91 2.88
N GLY A 44 -6.82 -2.97 2.09
CA GLY A 44 -7.81 -4.04 2.15
C GLY A 44 -7.20 -5.42 1.92
N LYS A 45 -6.43 -5.57 0.84
CA LYS A 45 -5.73 -6.81 0.50
C LYS A 45 -4.73 -7.23 1.56
N ILE A 46 -3.92 -6.28 2.04
CA ILE A 46 -2.93 -6.54 3.09
C ILE A 46 -3.65 -7.01 4.36
N LYS A 47 -4.72 -6.34 4.77
CA LYS A 47 -5.52 -6.75 5.93
C LYS A 47 -6.10 -8.15 5.76
N GLU A 48 -6.59 -8.52 4.57
CA GLU A 48 -7.12 -9.86 4.30
C GLU A 48 -6.04 -10.95 4.37
N ARG A 49 -4.80 -10.65 3.98
CA ARG A 49 -3.68 -11.60 3.97
C ARG A 49 -3.04 -11.72 5.36
N THR A 50 -2.66 -10.59 5.94
CA THR A 50 -1.83 -10.52 7.16
C THR A 50 -2.65 -10.53 8.44
N GLY A 51 -3.94 -10.18 8.36
CA GLY A 51 -4.80 -9.93 9.52
C GLY A 51 -4.46 -8.64 10.29
N GLU A 52 -3.54 -7.81 9.80
CA GLU A 52 -3.18 -6.55 10.46
C GLU A 52 -4.30 -5.50 10.38
N THR A 53 -4.25 -4.53 11.28
CA THR A 53 -5.21 -3.42 11.25
C THR A 53 -4.88 -2.44 10.13
N ALA A 54 -5.91 -1.80 9.58
CA ALA A 54 -5.75 -0.79 8.54
C ALA A 54 -4.85 0.38 9.00
N GLU A 55 -4.84 0.69 10.29
CA GLU A 55 -3.98 1.74 10.87
C GLU A 55 -2.50 1.35 10.83
N THR A 56 -2.16 0.13 11.28
CA THR A 56 -0.79 -0.41 11.19
C THR A 56 -0.29 -0.43 9.75
N ILE A 57 -1.14 -0.84 8.81
CA ILE A 57 -0.78 -0.89 7.39
C ILE A 57 -0.56 0.53 6.85
N ARG A 58 -1.43 1.49 7.17
CA ARG A 58 -1.28 2.91 6.80
C ARG A 58 0.01 3.51 7.35
N GLU A 59 0.34 3.25 8.61
CA GLU A 59 1.57 3.75 9.23
C GLU A 59 2.80 3.19 8.50
N ARG A 60 2.82 1.88 8.27
CA ARG A 60 3.88 1.21 7.51
C ARG A 60 4.03 1.77 6.11
N LEU A 61 2.93 1.95 5.37
CA LEU A 61 2.93 2.55 4.03
C LEU A 61 3.39 4.02 4.06
N SER A 62 2.93 4.81 5.03
CA SER A 62 3.33 6.22 5.20
C SER A 62 4.84 6.36 5.39
N ARG A 63 5.45 5.43 6.12
CA ARG A 63 6.91 5.37 6.32
C ARG A 63 7.70 5.08 5.03
N LEU A 64 7.05 4.56 3.99
CA LEU A 64 7.69 4.29 2.70
C LEU A 64 7.73 5.53 1.78
N SER A 65 6.87 6.52 2.04
CA SER A 65 6.73 7.76 1.29
C SER A 65 7.54 8.93 1.83
N ASP A 66 8.11 8.79 3.03
CA ASP A 66 9.10 9.73 3.61
C ASP A 66 10.46 9.64 2.89
#